data_AF-A0A139HY87-F1
#
_entry.id   AF-A0A139HY87-F1
#
_cell.length_a   1.000
_cell.length_b   1.000
_cell.length_c   1.000
_cell.angle_alpha   90.00
_cell.angle_beta   90.00
_cell.angle_gamma   90.00
#
_symmetry.space_group_name_H-M   'P 1'
#
loop_
_entity.id
_entity.type
_entity.pdbx_description
1 polymer ?
#
loop_
_entity_poly.entity_id
_entity_poly.type
_entity_poly.pdbx_seq_one_letter_code
_entity_poly.pdbx_strand_id
1 'polypeptide(L)'
;MLNAKALTELLSHNRDERLCRRWYLMTPNGTLLSYSVPTDINDLRKHAAMAAISWQKYQRQHDDDLRVLSIEADTSNIIMRRIQKQLLLVLEAGVPRRRPDFVQKVRAEDSSSSSTHANGGSSNEYEASSVLKLQRQKLDKLAEAILGEFERTAFQMPEDAGSTVF
;
A
#
# COMPACT_ATOMS: atom_id res chain seq x y z
N MET A 1 9.67 -13.26 17.49
CA MET A 1 8.26 -13.51 17.08
C MET A 1 7.62 -12.19 16.70
N LEU A 2 6.79 -12.18 15.65
CA LEU A 2 6.08 -10.99 15.19
C LEU A 2 5.08 -10.51 16.25
N ASN A 3 5.22 -9.29 16.76
CA ASN A 3 4.26 -8.72 17.72
C ASN A 3 3.12 -8.02 16.96
N ALA A 4 2.05 -8.77 16.68
CA ALA A 4 0.88 -8.27 15.95
C ALA A 4 0.19 -7.09 16.64
N LYS A 5 0.24 -7.01 17.97
CA LYS A 5 -0.32 -5.89 18.74
C LYS A 5 0.50 -4.62 18.54
N ALA A 6 1.82 -4.71 18.65
CA ALA A 6 2.71 -3.58 18.39
C ALA A 6 2.61 -3.08 16.94
N LEU A 7 2.46 -3.98 15.96
CA LEU A 7 2.18 -3.60 14.58
C LEU A 7 0.85 -2.87 14.45
N THR A 8 -0.22 -3.40 15.03
CA THR A 8 -1.54 -2.75 15.03
C THR A 8 -1.47 -1.35 15.64
N GLU A 9 -0.75 -1.18 16.76
CA GLU A 9 -0.52 0.13 17.41
C GLU A 9 0.27 1.07 16.50
N LEU A 10 1.37 0.60 15.90
CA LEU A 10 2.17 1.37 14.95
C LEU A 10 1.36 1.84 13.73
N LEU A 11 0.59 0.94 13.13
CA LEU A 11 -0.28 1.24 11.98
C LEU A 11 -1.37 2.25 12.37
N SER A 12 -1.95 2.11 13.57
CA SER A 12 -2.99 3.01 14.08
C SER A 12 -2.42 4.40 14.39
N HIS A 13 -1.20 4.48 14.91
CA HIS A 13 -0.55 5.76 15.21
C HIS A 13 -0.21 6.56 13.95
N ASN A 14 0.04 5.88 12.83
CA ASN A 14 0.33 6.52 11.54
C ASN A 14 -0.93 6.90 10.75
N ARG A 15 -2.12 6.62 11.29
CA ARG A 15 -3.39 6.95 10.67
C ARG A 15 -3.70 8.45 10.80
N ASP A 16 -4.27 9.00 9.74
CA ASP A 16 -4.83 10.35 9.69
C ASP A 16 -6.12 10.33 8.85
N GLU A 17 -7.16 11.05 9.27
CA GLU A 17 -8.47 11.03 8.61
C GLU A 17 -8.47 11.56 7.17
N ARG A 18 -7.47 12.38 6.82
CA ARG A 18 -7.40 13.06 5.53
C ARG A 18 -6.39 12.41 4.61
N LEU A 19 -5.16 12.25 5.07
CA LEU A 19 -4.04 11.84 4.23
C LEU A 19 -3.87 10.33 4.17
N CYS A 20 -3.84 9.67 5.34
CA CYS A 20 -3.52 8.26 5.49
C CYS A 20 -4.61 7.56 6.30
N ARG A 21 -5.74 7.28 5.65
CA ARG A 21 -6.99 6.89 6.32
C ARG A 21 -6.91 5.52 6.97
N ARG A 22 -6.23 4.58 6.32
CA ARG A 22 -6.16 3.20 6.76
C ARG A 22 -4.85 2.57 6.34
N TRP A 23 -4.26 1.83 7.25
CA TRP A 23 -3.05 1.04 7.00
C TRP A 23 -3.34 -0.43 7.29
N TYR A 24 -2.80 -1.32 6.47
CA TYR A 24 -2.88 -2.75 6.75
C TYR A 24 -1.71 -3.52 6.14
N LEU A 25 -1.32 -4.59 6.82
CA LEU A 25 -0.38 -5.59 6.35
C LEU A 25 -1.17 -6.81 5.89
N MET A 26 -0.83 -7.31 4.71
CA MET A 26 -1.43 -8.51 4.16
C MET A 26 -0.43 -9.28 3.31
N THR A 27 -0.71 -10.55 3.07
CA THR A 27 -0.04 -11.33 2.04
C THR A 27 -0.55 -10.94 0.64
N PRO A 28 0.20 -11.23 -0.45
CA PRO A 28 -0.27 -11.01 -1.81
C PRO A 28 -1.55 -11.77 -2.20
N ASN A 29 -1.94 -12.81 -1.43
CA ASN A 29 -3.21 -13.52 -1.63
C ASN A 29 -4.41 -12.88 -0.91
N GLY A 30 -4.20 -11.79 -0.16
CA GLY A 30 -5.26 -11.05 0.53
C GLY A 30 -5.52 -11.47 1.98
N THR A 31 -4.68 -12.33 2.56
CA THR A 31 -4.76 -12.66 3.99
C THR A 31 -4.26 -11.48 4.82
N LEU A 32 -5.16 -10.88 5.61
CA LEU A 32 -4.83 -9.78 6.53
C LEU A 32 -4.04 -10.28 7.74
N LEU A 33 -2.95 -9.58 8.07
CA LEU A 33 -2.08 -9.89 9.21
C LEU A 33 -2.24 -8.88 10.35
N SER A 34 -2.28 -7.59 10.03
CA SER A 34 -2.56 -6.51 10.99
C SER A 34 -3.09 -5.28 10.27
N TYR A 35 -3.77 -4.40 10.99
CA TYR A 35 -4.43 -3.23 10.41
C TYR A 35 -4.60 -2.12 11.44
N SER A 36 -4.70 -0.88 10.98
CA SER A 36 -4.99 0.27 11.83
C SER A 36 -6.43 0.21 12.36
N VAL A 37 -6.63 0.57 13.63
CA VAL A 37 -7.96 0.73 14.26
C VAL A 37 -8.27 2.22 14.49
N PRO A 38 -9.55 2.62 14.68
CA PRO A 38 -10.78 1.84 14.43
C PRO A 38 -11.04 1.56 12.94
N THR A 39 -11.46 0.33 12.61
CA THR A 39 -11.82 -0.08 11.24
C THR A 39 -12.94 -1.12 11.26
N ASP A 40 -13.87 -1.06 10.29
CA ASP A 40 -14.80 -2.16 10.03
C ASP A 40 -14.07 -3.30 9.30
N ILE A 41 -14.00 -4.46 9.95
CA ILE A 41 -13.27 -5.62 9.43
C ILE A 41 -13.90 -6.20 8.16
N ASN A 42 -15.22 -6.08 7.97
CA ASN A 42 -15.89 -6.62 6.79
C ASN A 42 -15.60 -5.75 5.56
N ASP A 43 -15.64 -4.43 5.74
CA ASP A 43 -15.24 -3.46 4.72
C ASP A 43 -13.75 -3.61 4.37
N LEU A 44 -12.89 -3.71 5.38
CA LEU A 44 -11.46 -3.90 5.19
C LEU A 44 -11.14 -5.18 4.41
N ARG A 45 -11.82 -6.29 4.68
CA ARG A 45 -11.62 -7.53 3.92
C ARG A 45 -11.97 -7.39 2.45
N LYS A 46 -13.03 -6.63 2.11
CA LYS A 46 -13.37 -6.32 0.71
C LYS A 46 -12.26 -5.51 0.05
N HIS A 47 -11.75 -4.49 0.75
CA HIS A 47 -10.65 -3.65 0.25
C HIS A 47 -9.36 -4.45 0.06
N ALA A 48 -9.01 -5.31 1.03
CA ALA A 48 -7.85 -6.18 0.96
C ALA A 48 -7.94 -7.18 -0.21
N ALA A 49 -9.13 -7.75 -0.45
CA ALA A 49 -9.36 -8.62 -1.60
C ALA A 49 -9.17 -7.86 -2.93
N MET A 50 -9.73 -6.66 -3.06
CA MET A 50 -9.53 -5.82 -4.25
C MET A 50 -8.06 -5.44 -4.46
N ALA A 51 -7.35 -5.09 -3.38
CA ALA A 51 -5.93 -4.80 -3.40
C ALA A 51 -5.11 -6.04 -3.85
N ALA A 52 -5.44 -7.23 -3.34
CA ALA A 52 -4.76 -8.47 -3.69
C ALA A 52 -4.96 -8.82 -5.17
N ILE A 53 -6.19 -8.76 -5.68
CA ILE A 53 -6.50 -8.99 -7.09
C ILE A 53 -5.72 -8.02 -7.98
N SER A 54 -5.70 -6.73 -7.58
CA SER A 54 -4.96 -5.70 -8.32
C SER A 54 -3.46 -5.99 -8.30
N TRP A 55 -2.88 -6.25 -7.13
CA TRP A 55 -1.47 -6.57 -6.98
C TRP A 55 -1.06 -7.77 -7.85
N GLN A 56 -1.77 -8.88 -7.74
CA GLN A 56 -1.48 -10.11 -8.48
C GLN A 56 -1.55 -9.91 -10.00
N LYS A 57 -2.51 -9.10 -10.48
CA LYS A 57 -2.62 -8.76 -11.90
C LYS A 57 -1.35 -8.12 -12.43
N TYR A 58 -0.79 -7.15 -11.70
CA TYR A 58 0.44 -6.46 -12.11
C TYR A 58 1.70 -7.28 -11.80
N GLN A 59 1.71 -8.04 -10.71
CA GLN A 59 2.83 -8.91 -10.36
C GLN A 59 3.12 -9.92 -11.47
N ARG A 60 2.08 -10.50 -12.10
CA ARG A 60 2.24 -11.40 -13.26
C ARG A 60 2.82 -10.72 -14.50
N GLN A 61 2.60 -9.41 -14.65
CA GLN A 61 3.12 -8.64 -15.79
C GLN A 61 4.58 -8.22 -15.59
N HIS A 62 5.01 -8.11 -14.34
CA HIS A 62 6.34 -7.65 -13.96
C HIS A 62 7.22 -8.76 -13.38
N ASP A 63 6.95 -10.03 -13.68
CA ASP A 63 7.78 -11.20 -13.33
C ASP A 63 8.29 -11.19 -11.86
N ASP A 64 7.37 -11.00 -10.92
CA ASP A 64 7.67 -10.89 -9.48
C ASP A 64 8.56 -9.70 -9.05
N ASP A 65 8.94 -8.79 -9.94
CA ASP A 65 9.77 -7.62 -9.61
C ASP A 65 8.98 -6.38 -9.13
N LEU A 66 7.65 -6.48 -9.07
CA LEU A 66 6.76 -5.39 -8.66
C LEU A 66 7.02 -4.94 -7.21
N ARG A 67 7.55 -3.73 -7.00
CA ARG A 67 7.85 -3.21 -5.66
C ARG A 67 6.73 -2.35 -5.09
N VAL A 68 6.15 -1.48 -5.92
CA VAL A 68 5.10 -0.56 -5.51
C VAL A 68 4.00 -0.53 -6.57
N LEU A 69 2.75 -0.53 -6.13
CA LEU A 69 1.58 -0.35 -6.99
C LEU A 69 0.72 0.77 -6.41
N SER A 70 0.53 1.84 -7.18
CA SER A 70 -0.32 2.97 -6.81
C SER A 70 -1.55 3.00 -7.71
N ILE A 71 -2.73 3.00 -7.11
CA ILE A 71 -4.02 3.11 -7.78
C ILE A 71 -4.66 4.41 -7.32
N GLU A 72 -4.81 5.35 -8.25
CA GLU A 72 -5.42 6.65 -7.99
C GLU A 72 -6.88 6.62 -8.45
N ALA A 73 -7.84 6.73 -7.52
CA ALA A 73 -9.27 6.77 -7.80
C ALA A 73 -9.93 8.08 -7.31
N ASP A 74 -11.11 8.39 -7.85
CA ASP A 74 -11.88 9.60 -7.55
C ASP A 74 -12.06 9.90 -6.04
N THR A 75 -12.18 8.84 -5.23
CA THR A 75 -12.54 8.87 -3.81
C THR A 75 -11.37 8.55 -2.87
N SER A 76 -10.37 7.82 -3.35
CA SER A 76 -9.20 7.40 -2.56
C SER A 76 -8.02 6.99 -3.45
N ASN A 77 -6.82 7.04 -2.88
CA ASN A 77 -5.65 6.39 -3.44
C ASN A 77 -5.37 5.10 -2.67
N ILE A 78 -5.01 4.03 -3.37
CA ILE A 78 -4.51 2.81 -2.77
C ILE A 78 -3.06 2.65 -3.17
N ILE A 79 -2.15 2.58 -2.21
CA ILE A 79 -0.73 2.42 -2.46
C ILE A 79 -0.26 1.16 -1.74
N MET A 80 0.20 0.18 -2.50
CA MET A 80 0.72 -1.10 -2.03
C MET A 80 2.23 -1.10 -2.21
N ARG A 81 2.97 -1.49 -1.18
CA ARG A 81 4.42 -1.66 -1.22
C ARG A 81 4.81 -3.02 -0.69
N ARG A 82 5.66 -3.73 -1.41
CA ARG A 82 6.23 -5.00 -0.98
C ARG A 82 7.28 -4.75 0.11
N ILE A 83 7.11 -5.40 1.26
CA ILE A 83 8.07 -5.38 2.38
C ILE A 83 8.96 -6.64 2.33
N GLN A 84 8.35 -7.80 2.07
CA GLN A 84 9.04 -9.08 1.84
C GLN A 84 8.30 -9.82 0.71
N LYS A 85 8.87 -10.91 0.18
CA LYS A 85 8.27 -11.68 -0.94
C LYS A 85 6.77 -11.95 -0.75
N GLN A 86 6.37 -12.37 0.45
CA GLN A 86 4.99 -12.72 0.82
C GLN A 86 4.32 -11.68 1.72
N LEU A 87 4.79 -10.43 1.75
CA LEU A 87 4.25 -9.41 2.65
C LEU A 87 4.13 -8.03 1.98
N LEU A 88 2.92 -7.50 1.99
CA LEU A 88 2.55 -6.19 1.46
C LEU A 88 2.12 -5.27 2.61
N LEU A 89 2.61 -4.04 2.57
CA LEU A 89 2.06 -2.92 3.30
C LEU A 89 1.15 -2.13 2.36
N VAL A 90 -0.07 -1.86 2.81
CA VAL A 90 -1.07 -1.15 2.02
C VAL A 90 -1.55 0.08 2.78
N LEU A 91 -1.58 1.18 2.04
CA LEU A 91 -2.13 2.46 2.45
C LEU A 91 -3.39 2.77 1.64
N GLU A 92 -4.50 2.94 2.33
CA GLU A 92 -5.68 3.60 1.78
C GLU A 92 -5.65 5.08 2.20
N ALA A 93 -5.54 5.94 1.20
CA ALA A 93 -5.23 7.35 1.35
C ALA A 93 -6.41 8.19 0.85
N GLY A 94 -6.68 9.31 1.53
CA GLY A 94 -7.66 10.26 1.01
C GLY A 94 -7.11 11.01 -0.20
N VAL A 95 -8.00 11.65 -0.96
CA VAL A 95 -7.63 12.48 -2.11
C VAL A 95 -8.20 13.88 -1.93
N PRO A 96 -7.49 14.93 -2.38
CA PRO A 96 -8.08 16.24 -2.58
C PRO A 96 -9.26 16.16 -3.54
N ARG A 97 -10.13 17.18 -3.56
CA ARG A 97 -11.28 17.22 -4.48
C ARG A 97 -10.78 17.11 -5.93
N ARG A 98 -11.06 15.96 -6.56
CA ARG A 98 -10.72 15.70 -7.96
C ARG A 98 -11.77 16.31 -8.87
N ARG A 99 -11.38 16.54 -10.13
CA ARG A 99 -12.32 17.01 -11.15
C ARG A 99 -13.30 15.88 -11.52
N PRO A 100 -14.52 16.19 -11.97
CA PRO A 100 -15.54 15.19 -12.30
C PRO A 100 -15.14 14.21 -13.42
N ASP A 101 -14.21 14.61 -14.27
CA ASP A 101 -13.67 13.87 -15.41
C ASP A 101 -12.38 13.08 -15.06
N PHE A 102 -12.08 12.92 -13.77
CA PHE A 102 -10.88 12.20 -13.36
C PHE A 102 -10.93 10.74 -13.78
N VAL A 103 -9.97 10.35 -14.62
CA VAL A 103 -9.76 8.95 -15.03
C VAL A 103 -8.85 8.26 -14.03
N GLN A 104 -9.25 7.08 -13.56
CA GLN A 104 -8.44 6.24 -12.68
C GLN A 104 -7.06 5.99 -13.31
N LYS A 105 -6.00 6.22 -12.53
CA LYS A 105 -4.61 5.98 -12.95
C LYS A 105 -4.01 4.85 -12.13
N VAL A 106 -3.29 3.96 -12.79
CA VAL A 106 -2.54 2.88 -12.12
C VAL A 106 -1.07 3.00 -12.49
N ARG A 107 -0.19 2.95 -11.49
CA ARG A 107 1.26 3.04 -11.63
C ARG A 107 1.91 1.87 -10.92
N ALA A 108 2.55 0.99 -11.68
CA ALA A 108 3.38 -0.08 -11.19
C ALA A 108 4.85 0.34 -11.28
N GLU A 109 5.59 0.15 -10.19
CA GLU A 109 7.04 0.39 -10.15
C GLU A 109 7.75 -0.93 -9.90
N ASP A 110 8.64 -1.26 -10.83
CA ASP A 110 9.57 -2.37 -10.76
C ASP A 110 10.95 -1.91 -10.26
N SER A 111 11.89 -2.84 -10.22
CA SER A 111 13.29 -2.59 -9.87
C SER A 111 14.00 -1.59 -10.80
N SER A 112 13.49 -1.32 -11.99
CA SER A 112 14.30 -0.89 -13.14
C SER A 112 13.92 0.46 -13.77
N SER A 113 12.86 1.15 -13.33
CA SER A 113 12.44 2.39 -14.01
C SER A 113 12.47 3.65 -13.12
N SER A 114 13.45 4.49 -13.48
CA SER A 114 13.66 5.88 -13.08
C SER A 114 12.49 6.82 -13.41
N SER A 115 12.30 7.79 -12.52
CA SER A 115 11.21 8.76 -12.47
C SER A 115 11.07 9.58 -13.76
N THR A 116 9.97 9.39 -14.50
CA THR A 116 9.59 10.33 -15.56
C THR A 116 8.87 11.54 -14.96
N HIS A 117 9.55 12.69 -14.97
CA HIS A 117 8.97 13.98 -14.67
C HIS A 117 8.06 14.43 -15.83
N ALA A 118 6.75 14.46 -15.61
CA ALA A 118 5.81 15.16 -16.49
C ALA A 118 5.49 16.54 -15.87
N ASN A 119 5.92 17.59 -16.56
CA ASN A 119 5.71 19.00 -16.19
C ASN A 119 4.53 19.56 -16.98
N GLY A 120 3.58 20.19 -16.27
CA GLY A 120 2.43 20.91 -16.86
C GLY A 120 1.08 20.41 -16.36
N GLY A 121 0.79 20.59 -15.07
CA GLY A 121 -0.53 20.32 -14.49
C GLY A 121 -1.24 21.61 -14.08
N SER A 122 -2.54 21.58 -13.83
CA SER A 122 -3.25 22.70 -13.19
C SER A 122 -2.95 22.77 -11.68
N SER A 123 -3.27 23.86 -10.98
CA SER A 123 -3.05 24.02 -9.52
C SER A 123 -3.54 22.80 -8.70
N ASN A 124 -4.73 22.28 -9.00
CA ASN A 124 -5.26 21.09 -8.33
C ASN A 124 -4.48 19.80 -8.66
N GLU A 125 -3.87 19.71 -9.84
CA GLU A 125 -3.05 18.55 -10.23
C GLU A 125 -1.66 18.60 -9.57
N TYR A 126 -1.11 19.81 -9.36
CA TYR A 126 0.06 20.02 -8.51
C TYR A 126 -0.22 19.63 -7.06
N GLU A 127 -1.39 19.98 -6.51
CA GLU A 127 -1.78 19.56 -5.17
C GLU A 127 -1.99 18.04 -5.07
N ALA A 128 -2.71 17.42 -6.02
CA ALA A 128 -2.91 15.98 -6.02
C ALA A 128 -1.59 15.20 -6.15
N SER A 129 -0.68 15.67 -7.01
CA SER A 129 0.65 15.06 -7.17
C SER A 129 1.54 15.30 -5.95
N SER A 130 1.44 16.45 -5.29
CA SER A 130 2.12 16.74 -4.02
C SER A 130 1.62 15.82 -2.90
N VAL A 131 0.30 15.66 -2.78
CA VAL A 131 -0.33 14.78 -1.80
C VAL A 131 0.06 13.32 -2.03
N LEU A 132 0.04 12.86 -3.28
CA LEU A 132 0.48 11.50 -3.62
C LEU A 132 1.95 11.28 -3.24
N LYS A 133 2.84 12.25 -3.54
CA LYS A 133 4.25 12.18 -3.13
C LYS A 133 4.39 12.06 -1.61
N LEU A 134 3.61 12.82 -0.85
CA LEU A 134 3.63 12.76 0.61
C LEU A 134 3.11 11.40 1.14
N GLN A 135 2.04 10.87 0.55
CA GLN A 135 1.50 9.55 0.88
C GLN A 135 2.53 8.44 0.63
N ARG A 136 3.23 8.51 -0.50
CA ARG A 136 4.32 7.57 -0.84
C ARG A 136 5.48 7.69 0.12
N GLN A 137 5.93 8.91 0.41
CA GLN A 137 7.00 9.13 1.38
C GLN A 137 6.66 8.56 2.77
N LYS A 138 5.40 8.70 3.22
CA LYS A 138 4.94 8.09 4.47
C LYS A 138 4.93 6.56 4.41
N LEU A 139 4.43 6.00 3.31
CA LEU A 139 4.44 4.54 3.08
C LEU A 139 5.86 3.99 3.12
N ASP A 140 6.80 4.66 2.46
CA ASP A 140 8.19 4.23 2.37
C ASP A 140 8.89 4.28 3.73
N LYS A 141 8.69 5.36 4.50
CA LYS A 141 9.23 5.46 5.88
C LYS A 141 8.65 4.40 6.81
N LEU A 142 7.34 4.14 6.71
CA LEU A 142 6.70 3.11 7.53
C LEU A 142 7.17 1.70 7.13
N ALA A 143 7.32 1.46 5.82
CA ALA A 143 7.87 0.23 5.28
C ALA A 143 9.30 -0.02 5.79
N GLU A 144 10.15 1.00 5.76
CA GLU A 144 11.52 0.94 6.26
C GLU A 144 11.57 0.66 7.77
N ALA A 145 10.73 1.33 8.57
CA ALA A 145 10.64 1.07 10.01
C ALA A 145 10.20 -0.37 10.32
N ILE A 146 9.20 -0.88 9.59
CA ILE A 146 8.72 -2.27 9.73
C ILE A 146 9.82 -3.27 9.31
N LEU A 147 10.51 -2.99 8.19
CA LEU A 147 11.59 -3.83 7.70
C LEU A 147 12.77 -3.88 8.70
N GLY A 148 13.19 -2.73 9.24
CA GLY A 148 14.25 -2.66 10.24
C GLY A 148 13.89 -3.43 11.52
N GLU A 149 12.62 -3.42 11.93
CA GLU A 149 12.15 -4.25 13.06
C GLU A 149 12.21 -5.75 12.74
N PHE A 150 11.89 -6.15 11.51
CA PHE A 150 11.99 -7.54 11.08
C PHE A 150 13.44 -8.01 11.00
N GLU A 151 14.35 -7.18 10.50
CA GLU A 151 15.78 -7.49 10.49
C GLU A 151 16.32 -7.65 11.91
N ARG A 152 15.96 -6.73 12.83
CA ARG A 152 16.34 -6.80 14.24
C ARG A 152 15.83 -8.06 14.94
N THR A 153 14.65 -8.53 14.55
CA THR A 153 14.01 -9.71 15.14
C THR A 153 14.28 -11.00 14.35
N ALA A 154 15.08 -10.93 13.28
CA ALA A 154 15.30 -12.00 12.30
C ALA A 154 13.98 -12.61 11.77
N PHE A 155 12.93 -11.81 11.67
CA PHE A 155 11.64 -12.27 11.18
C PHE A 155 11.62 -12.34 9.66
N GLN A 156 11.39 -13.53 9.12
CA GLN A 156 11.07 -13.75 7.71
C GLN A 156 9.68 -14.34 7.59
N MET A 157 8.87 -13.75 6.70
CA MET A 157 7.59 -14.31 6.33
C MET A 157 7.84 -15.64 5.58
N PRO A 158 7.24 -16.77 6.03
CA PRO A 158 7.39 -18.05 5.36
C PRO A 158 6.99 -17.97 3.88
N GLU A 159 7.73 -18.64 3.00
CA GLU A 159 7.46 -18.64 1.57
C GLU A 159 6.09 -19.27 1.23
N ASP A 160 5.60 -20.18 2.08
CA ASP A 160 4.32 -20.88 1.93
C ASP A 160 3.11 -20.12 2.50
N ALA A 161 3.30 -18.94 3.11
CA ALA A 161 2.20 -18.16 3.68
C ALA A 161 1.15 -17.72 2.64
N GLY A 162 1.52 -17.78 1.35
CA GLY A 162 0.64 -17.52 0.21
C GLY A 162 -0.05 -18.76 -0.39
N SER A 163 0.44 -19.96 -0.07
CA SER A 163 0.01 -21.23 -0.68
C SER A 163 -0.95 -21.97 0.23
N THR A 164 -2.19 -21.48 0.34
CA THR A 164 -3.27 -22.32 0.88
C THR A 164 -3.61 -23.40 -0.15
N VAL A 165 -3.13 -24.62 0.14
CA VAL A 165 -3.62 -25.87 -0.42
C VAL A 165 -5.11 -25.98 -0.10
N PHE A 166 -5.95 -25.91 -1.12
CA PHE A 166 -7.28 -26.51 -1.16
C PHE A 166 -7.55 -27.02 -2.58
#